data_AF-A0A6V7LTR7-F1
#
_entry.id   AF-A0A6V7LTR7-F1
#
_cell.length_a   1.000
_cell.length_b   1.000
_cell.length_c   1.000
_cell.angle_alpha   90.00
_cell.angle_beta   90.00
_cell.angle_gamma   90.00
#
_symmetry.space_group_name_H-M   'P 1'
#
loop_
_entity.id
_entity.type
_entity.pdbx_description
1 polymer ?
#
loop_
_entity_poly.entity_id
_entity_poly.type
_entity_poly.pdbx_seq_one_letter_code
_entity_poly.pdbx_strand_id
1 'polypeptide(L)' 'DLSALQHPVIVLPGMEYANLCALVTFMYNGEVNIYQEQLPALLAMADTLHIRGLADIAG' A
#
# COMPACT_ATOMS: atom_id res chain seq x y z
N ASP A 1 -6.66 29.23 15.70
CA ASP A 1 -7.56 28.16 15.30
C ASP A 1 -6.75 26.86 15.26
N LEU A 2 -7.09 25.88 16.11
CA LEU A 2 -6.36 24.61 16.28
C LEU A 2 -6.85 23.52 15.30
N SER A 3 -7.79 23.85 14.41
CA SER A 3 -8.32 22.96 13.37
C SER A 3 -7.24 22.49 12.37
N ALA A 4 -6.15 23.25 12.20
CA ALA A 4 -5.08 22.97 11.26
C ALA A 4 -4.09 21.86 11.67
N LEU A 5 -4.26 21.26 12.86
CA LEU A 5 -3.34 20.25 13.42
C LEU A 5 -3.97 18.85 13.55
N GLN A 6 -5.20 18.64 13.08
CA GLN A 6 -5.76 17.29 13.02
C GLN A 6 -5.19 16.53 11.83
N HIS A 7 -4.18 15.71 12.11
CA HIS A 7 -3.67 14.75 11.14
C HIS A 7 -4.78 13.74 10.79
N PRO A 8 -4.99 13.46 9.49
CA PRO A 8 -5.95 12.45 9.09
C PRO A 8 -5.54 11.09 9.66
N VAL A 9 -6.47 10.41 10.33
CA VAL A 9 -6.31 9.04 10.80
C VAL A 9 -7.01 8.13 9.81
N ILE A 10 -6.26 7.20 9.21
CA ILE A 10 -6.78 6.23 8.26
C ILE A 10 -6.73 4.85 8.93
N VAL A 11 -7.86 4.16 8.96
CA VAL A 11 -7.97 2.79 9.50
C VAL A 11 -8.11 1.83 8.32
N LEU A 12 -7.18 0.89 8.22
CA LEU A 12 -7.11 -0.10 7.15
C LEU A 12 -7.27 -1.51 7.73
N PRO A 13 -8.52 -2.00 7.91
CA PRO A 13 -8.77 -3.30 8.51
C PRO A 13 -8.31 -4.44 7.59
N GLY A 14 -7.70 -5.48 8.18
CA GLY A 14 -7.30 -6.68 7.45
C GLY A 14 -6.04 -6.51 6.59
N MET A 15 -5.35 -5.37 6.68
CA MET A 15 -4.08 -5.15 5.98
C MET A 15 -2.89 -5.48 6.87
N GLU A 16 -1.97 -6.26 6.34
CA GLU A 16 -0.69 -6.49 7.00
C GLU A 16 0.22 -5.27 6.87
N TYR A 17 0.81 -4.85 8.00
CA TYR A 17 1.72 -3.70 8.06
C TYR A 17 2.89 -3.82 7.07
N ALA A 18 3.48 -5.01 6.93
CA ALA A 18 4.61 -5.23 6.02
C ALA A 18 4.24 -4.95 4.55
N ASN A 19 3.05 -5.41 4.13
CA ASN A 19 2.56 -5.15 2.78
C ASN A 19 2.27 -3.66 2.59
N LEU A 20 1.67 -2.99 3.59
CA LEU A 20 1.44 -1.55 3.55
C LEU A 20 2.74 -0.75 3.40
N CYS A 21 3.78 -1.09 4.17
CA CYS A 21 5.08 -0.47 4.03
C CYS A 21 5.66 -0.65 2.62
N ALA A 22 5.61 -1.88 2.08
CA ALA A 22 6.11 -2.16 0.74
C ALA A 22 5.35 -1.38 -0.34
N LEU A 23 4.02 -1.26 -0.20
CA LEU A 23 3.18 -0.49 -1.10
C LEU A 23 3.53 1.00 -1.08
N VAL A 24 3.71 1.58 0.11
CA VAL A 24 4.14 2.99 0.24
C VAL A 24 5.53 3.19 -0.33
N THR A 25 6.48 2.27 -0.08
CA THR A 25 7.80 2.33 -0.69
C THR A 25 7.72 2.34 -2.22
N PHE A 26 6.90 1.47 -2.81
CA PHE A 26 6.64 1.48 -4.25
C PHE A 26 6.05 2.81 -4.72
N MET A 27 5.05 3.38 -4.03
CA MET A 27 4.44 4.65 -4.44
C MET A 27 5.42 5.81 -4.50
N TYR A 28 6.38 5.87 -3.58
CA TYR A 28 7.33 6.98 -3.48
C TYR A 28 8.61 6.78 -4.31
N ASN A 29 9.03 5.53 -4.52
CA ASN A 29 10.29 5.22 -5.21
C ASN A 29 10.10 4.65 -6.62
N GLY A 30 8.89 4.20 -6.97
CA GLY A 30 8.57 3.51 -8.22
C GLY A 30 8.90 2.02 -8.21
N GLU A 31 9.57 1.51 -7.18
CA GLU A 31 9.95 0.11 -7.01
C GLU A 31 9.98 -0.32 -5.54
N VAL A 32 9.91 -1.63 -5.29
CA VAL A 32 10.08 -2.21 -3.96
C VAL A 32 10.69 -3.61 -4.06
N ASN A 33 11.51 -3.97 -3.08
CA ASN A 33 12.10 -5.29 -2.96
C ASN A 33 11.40 -6.08 -1.85
N ILE A 34 10.84 -7.24 -2.20
CA ILE A 34 10.12 -8.13 -1.29
C ILE A 34 10.50 -9.59 -1.57
N TYR A 35 10.19 -10.49 -0.63
CA TYR A 35 10.28 -11.92 -0.88
C TYR A 35 9.18 -12.37 -1.85
N GLN A 36 9.47 -13.40 -2.66
CA GLN A 36 8.55 -13.88 -3.69
C GLN A 36 7.20 -14.33 -3.12
N GLU A 37 7.20 -14.91 -1.92
CA GLU A 37 6.00 -15.32 -1.19
C GLU A 37 5.08 -14.17 -0.76
N GLN A 38 5.61 -12.94 -0.66
CA GLN A 38 4.84 -11.75 -0.28
C GLN A 38 4.15 -11.10 -1.49
N LEU A 39 4.59 -11.41 -2.71
CA LEU A 39 4.08 -10.78 -3.93
C LEU A 39 2.56 -10.92 -4.11
N PRO A 40 1.93 -12.09 -3.90
CA PRO A 40 0.48 -12.22 -4.06
C PRO A 40 -0.30 -11.33 -3.11
N ALA A 41 0.13 -11.24 -1.84
CA ALA A 41 -0.53 -10.43 -0.83
C ALA A 41 -0.36 -8.93 -1.11
N LEU A 42 0.83 -8.52 -1.58
CA LEU A 42 1.08 -7.14 -2.00
C LEU A 42 0.20 -6.73 -3.19
N LEU A 43 0.10 -7.59 -4.21
CA LEU A 43 -0.72 -7.33 -5.41
C LEU A 43 -2.22 -7.25 -5.07
N ALA A 44 -2.74 -8.16 -4.23
CA ALA A 44 -4.13 -8.13 -3.79
C ALA A 44 -4.48 -6.84 -3.02
N MET A 45 -3.55 -6.37 -2.19
CA MET A 45 -3.71 -5.12 -1.46
C MET A 45 -3.60 -3.90 -2.39
N ALA A 46 -2.70 -3.94 -3.38
CA ALA A 46 -2.57 -2.92 -4.41
C ALA A 46 -3.84 -2.79 -5.24
N ASP A 47 -4.48 -3.91 -5.60
CA ASP A 47 -5.77 -3.94 -6.28
C ASP A 47 -6.89 -3.35 -5.41
N THR A 48 -6.99 -3.78 -4.15
CA THR A 48 -7.99 -3.27 -3.18
C THR A 48 -7.91 -1.75 -2.99
N LEU A 49 -6.69 -1.19 -3.02
CA LEU A 49 -6.45 0.25 -2.89
C LEU A 49 -6.35 0.98 -4.24
N HIS A 50 -6.56 0.27 -5.36
CA HIS A 50 -6.47 0.78 -6.73
C HIS A 50 -5.15 1.51 -7.04
N ILE A 51 -4.03 0.92 -6.63
CA ILE A 51 -2.69 1.46 -6.88
C ILE A 51 -2.26 1.17 -8.31
N ARG A 52 -2.31 2.19 -9.15
CA ARG A 52 -1.86 2.15 -10.56
C ARG A 52 -0.43 1.60 -10.68
N GLY A 53 -0.18 0.80 -11.71
CA GLY A 53 1.10 0.14 -11.97
C GLY A 53 1.26 -1.22 -11.28
N LEU A 54 0.77 -1.40 -10.04
CA LEU A 54 0.75 -2.71 -9.38
C LEU A 54 -0.59 -3.43 -9.55
N ALA A 55 -1.71 -2.72 -9.40
CA ALA A 55 -3.04 -3.30 -9.58
C ALA A 55 -3.26 -3.82 -11.01
N ASP A 56 -2.66 -3.17 -12.01
CA ASP A 56 -2.76 -3.55 -13.43
C ASP A 56 -2.05 -4.89 -13.75
N ILE A 57 -1.23 -5.42 -12.83
CA ILE A 57 -0.55 -6.71 -12.96
C ILE A 57 -1.41 -7.85 -12.41
N ALA A 58 -2.35 -7.54 -11.51
CA ALA A 58 -3.19 -8.52 -10.85
C ALA A 58 -4.43 -8.94 -11.69
N GLY A 59 -4.79 -8.15 -12.71
CA GLY A 59 -5.83 -8.46 -13.71
C GLY A 59 -5.26 -9.07 -14.98
#